data_AF-A0A1T3P3M3-F1
#
_entry.id   AF-A0A1T3P3M3-F1
#
_cell.length_a   1.000
_cell.length_b   1.000
_cell.length_c   1.000
_cell.angle_alpha   90.00
_cell.angle_beta   90.00
_cell.angle_gamma   90.00
#
_symmetry.space_group_name_H-M   'P 1'
#
loop_
_entity.id
_entity.type
_entity.pdbx_description
1 polymer ?
#
loop_
_entity_poly.entity_id
_entity_poly.type
_entity_poly.pdbx_seq_one_letter_code
_entity_poly.pdbx_strand_id
1 'polypeptide(L)'
;MWDAIVDVADVCHSEDWEPAGAEGPIPARVDAATAAWRARHGADARVELVVDRALLYTLSPADAHALRRLVGLGEASLVPVADTVILERAEAGGLHVLSGDRFLDFRRRHPWIEAHPERFHHWRRDADGVVRFVPAGIRPESPVARVEDVGDRCPDPARHPEIVRTRWRCAEASCVYGRTWSGRLPVWPCVDDGGRAVCPGCASVLRAAGARRTMREVALADHAGGASIERLPLEVGDALVLGRGRIDNGYDLGGRGHRFGEAVRYVSRQHLLLRLASGRAGEHVVAVDLGSANGTEVERWNGATYEPGRSLAVDTEVVLAPRDRLVLGGGVRVEVADRRIDAAAEAASAAATG
;
A
#
# COMPACT_ATOMS: atom_id res chain seq x y z
N MET A 1 7.04 30.78 12.82
CA MET A 1 7.76 30.85 11.53
C MET A 1 6.81 30.26 10.50
N TRP A 2 6.57 30.93 9.39
CA TRP A 2 5.58 30.52 8.38
C TRP A 2 6.23 29.88 7.15
N ASP A 3 7.41 29.29 7.34
CA ASP A 3 8.08 28.56 6.28
C ASP A 3 7.23 27.32 5.93
N ALA A 4 7.14 27.02 4.63
CA ALA A 4 6.19 26.05 4.11
C ALA A 4 6.82 25.10 3.09
N ILE A 5 6.17 23.96 2.90
CA ILE A 5 6.47 22.97 1.87
C ILE A 5 5.21 22.73 1.03
N VAL A 6 5.39 22.68 -0.28
CA VAL A 6 4.31 22.60 -1.26
C VAL A 6 4.32 21.26 -1.96
N ASP A 7 3.17 20.62 -1.98
CA ASP A 7 2.88 19.54 -2.92
C ASP A 7 2.59 20.14 -4.30
N VAL A 8 3.60 20.09 -5.18
CA VAL A 8 3.49 20.69 -6.51
C VAL A 8 2.44 19.98 -7.36
N ALA A 9 2.28 18.67 -7.23
CA ALA A 9 1.34 17.91 -8.03
C ALA A 9 -0.10 18.32 -7.70
N ASP A 10 -0.42 18.40 -6.41
CA ASP A 10 -1.76 18.75 -5.97
C ASP A 10 -2.14 20.20 -6.36
N VAL A 11 -1.22 21.15 -6.22
CA VAL A 11 -1.44 22.54 -6.69
C VAL A 11 -1.66 22.60 -8.20
N CYS A 12 -0.83 21.88 -8.98
CA CYS A 12 -0.96 21.87 -10.44
C CYS A 12 -2.32 21.32 -10.89
N HIS A 13 -2.84 20.31 -10.19
CA HIS A 13 -4.09 19.63 -10.54
C HIS A 13 -5.35 20.31 -9.99
N SER A 14 -5.22 21.25 -9.07
CA SER A 14 -6.40 21.85 -8.43
C SER A 14 -7.13 22.87 -9.32
N GLU A 15 -8.45 22.69 -9.42
CA GLU A 15 -9.37 23.58 -10.13
C GLU A 15 -9.65 24.90 -9.41
N ASP A 16 -9.32 24.98 -8.12
CA ASP A 16 -9.48 26.20 -7.32
C ASP A 16 -8.52 27.30 -7.78
N TRP A 17 -7.40 26.95 -8.41
CA TRP A 17 -6.43 27.91 -8.95
C TRP A 17 -6.72 28.29 -10.41
N GLU A 18 -6.43 29.54 -10.77
CA GLU A 18 -6.57 29.99 -12.15
C GLU A 18 -5.55 29.31 -13.09
N PRO A 19 -5.89 29.04 -14.36
CA PRO A 19 -7.22 29.20 -14.96
C PRO A 19 -8.23 28.15 -14.45
N ALA A 20 -9.42 28.59 -14.04
CA ALA A 20 -10.48 27.69 -13.59
C ALA A 20 -11.01 26.82 -14.76
N GLY A 21 -11.35 25.55 -14.48
CA GLY A 21 -11.94 24.65 -15.48
C GLY A 21 -11.00 24.20 -16.62
N ALA A 22 -9.71 24.53 -16.53
CA ALA A 22 -8.72 24.02 -17.47
C ALA A 22 -8.39 22.55 -17.16
N GLU A 23 -8.38 21.72 -18.21
CA GLU A 23 -8.05 20.31 -18.10
C GLU A 23 -6.54 20.09 -17.89
N GLY A 24 -6.19 19.24 -16.94
CA GLY A 24 -4.81 18.81 -16.70
C GLY A 24 -4.00 19.70 -15.74
N PRO A 25 -2.74 19.32 -15.49
CA PRO A 25 -1.85 20.00 -14.55
C PRO A 25 -1.31 21.33 -15.11
N ILE A 26 -1.32 22.39 -14.28
CA ILE A 26 -0.85 23.73 -14.67
C ILE A 26 0.24 24.23 -13.72
N PRO A 27 1.53 24.25 -14.12
CA PRO A 27 2.63 24.67 -13.27
C PRO A 27 2.54 26.10 -12.75
N ALA A 28 1.98 27.02 -13.53
CA ALA A 28 1.82 28.42 -13.14
C ALA A 28 0.99 28.62 -11.85
N ARG A 29 0.18 27.61 -11.48
CA ARG A 29 -0.56 27.60 -10.20
C ARG A 29 0.37 27.56 -8.99
N VAL A 30 1.58 26.99 -9.12
CA VAL A 30 2.59 26.93 -8.05
C VAL A 30 3.12 28.31 -7.71
N ASP A 31 3.36 29.15 -8.72
CA ASP A 31 3.80 30.52 -8.52
C ASP A 31 2.70 31.34 -7.82
N ALA A 32 1.44 31.15 -8.22
CA ALA A 32 0.30 31.79 -7.59
C ALA A 32 0.14 31.34 -6.12
N ALA A 33 0.29 30.05 -5.83
CA ALA A 33 0.25 29.51 -4.47
C ALA A 33 1.37 30.08 -3.58
N THR A 34 2.59 30.12 -4.10
CA THR A 34 3.76 30.68 -3.40
C THR A 34 3.59 32.17 -3.12
N ALA A 35 3.12 32.93 -4.12
CA ALA A 35 2.86 34.35 -3.97
C ALA A 35 1.75 34.63 -2.95
N ALA A 36 0.65 33.87 -2.99
CA ALA A 36 -0.46 33.99 -2.04
C ALA A 36 -0.02 33.70 -0.60
N TRP A 37 0.83 32.68 -0.39
CA TRP A 37 1.36 32.34 0.93
C TRP A 37 2.24 33.48 1.48
N ARG A 38 3.19 33.96 0.68
CA ARG A 38 4.08 35.07 1.05
C ARG A 38 3.34 36.38 1.28
N ALA A 39 2.33 36.68 0.47
CA ALA A 39 1.51 37.89 0.65
C ALA A 39 0.80 37.91 2.01
N ARG A 40 0.40 36.74 2.52
CA ARG A 40 -0.29 36.60 3.81
C ARG A 40 0.67 36.57 5.01
N HIS A 41 1.83 35.93 4.84
CA HIS A 41 2.69 35.55 5.96
C HIS A 41 4.05 36.24 6.03
N GLY A 42 4.38 37.03 5.00
CA GLY A 42 5.66 37.75 4.88
C GLY A 42 6.40 37.35 3.61
N ALA A 43 7.03 38.33 2.95
CA ALA A 43 7.81 38.10 1.73
C ALA A 43 9.06 37.23 1.97
N ASP A 44 9.52 37.15 3.22
CA ASP A 44 10.64 36.37 3.70
C ASP A 44 10.28 34.91 4.02
N ALA A 45 9.00 34.53 4.00
CA ALA A 45 8.58 33.15 4.22
C ALA A 45 9.20 32.23 3.15
N ARG A 46 9.96 31.23 3.61
CA ARG A 46 10.57 30.23 2.74
C ARG A 46 9.52 29.24 2.27
N VAL A 47 9.60 28.85 1.01
CA VAL A 47 8.67 27.89 0.40
C VAL A 47 9.50 26.85 -0.33
N GLU A 48 9.43 25.62 0.16
CA GLU A 48 10.07 24.45 -0.46
C GLU A 48 9.10 23.78 -1.43
N LEU A 49 9.57 23.49 -2.64
CA LEU A 49 8.76 22.84 -3.67
C LEU A 49 9.15 21.37 -3.79
N VAL A 50 8.19 20.45 -3.60
CA VAL A 50 8.40 19.02 -3.83
C VAL A 50 7.58 18.57 -5.03
N VAL A 51 8.28 18.02 -6.02
CA VAL A 51 7.72 17.58 -7.29
C VAL A 51 7.67 16.06 -7.32
N ASP A 52 6.47 15.50 -7.45
CA ASP A 52 6.30 14.08 -7.76
C ASP A 52 6.77 13.79 -9.20
N ARG A 53 7.61 12.77 -9.38
CA ARG A 53 8.11 12.37 -10.70
C ARG A 53 7.00 12.00 -11.67
N ALA A 54 5.86 11.49 -11.18
CA ALA A 54 4.71 11.16 -12.00
C ALA A 54 4.15 12.39 -12.73
N LEU A 55 4.20 13.57 -12.12
CA LEU A 55 3.72 14.83 -12.70
C LEU A 55 4.44 15.17 -14.02
N LEU A 56 5.71 14.82 -14.16
CA LEU A 56 6.47 15.10 -15.38
C LEU A 56 5.95 14.37 -16.61
N TYR A 57 5.15 13.31 -16.44
CA TYR A 57 4.56 12.56 -17.54
C TYR A 57 3.17 13.05 -17.94
N THR A 58 2.54 13.89 -17.12
CA THR A 58 1.22 14.46 -17.37
C THR A 58 1.30 15.91 -17.88
N LEU A 59 2.43 16.57 -17.67
CA LEU A 59 2.72 17.91 -18.18
C LEU A 59 3.04 17.94 -19.68
N SER A 60 2.84 19.11 -20.29
CA SER A 60 3.36 19.37 -21.64
C SER A 60 4.90 19.27 -21.65
N PRO A 61 5.55 18.98 -22.80
CA PRO A 61 7.01 18.95 -22.87
C PRO A 61 7.70 20.24 -22.42
N ALA A 62 7.09 21.40 -22.70
CA ALA A 62 7.60 22.70 -22.31
C ALA A 62 7.53 22.89 -20.78
N ASP A 63 6.39 22.56 -20.19
CA ASP A 63 6.17 22.64 -18.74
C ASP A 63 7.05 21.67 -17.96
N ALA A 64 7.17 20.42 -18.44
CA ALA A 64 8.07 19.43 -17.86
C ALA A 64 9.53 19.88 -17.95
N HIS A 65 9.93 20.61 -19.01
CA HIS A 65 11.27 21.19 -19.11
C HIS A 65 11.46 22.35 -18.12
N ALA A 66 10.49 23.24 -18.00
CA ALA A 66 10.53 24.34 -17.03
C ALA A 66 10.66 23.82 -15.58
N LEU A 67 9.88 22.80 -15.22
CA LEU A 67 9.94 22.20 -13.88
C LEU A 67 11.29 21.50 -13.63
N ARG A 68 11.84 20.79 -14.63
CA ARG A 68 13.20 20.23 -14.54
C ARG A 68 14.28 21.30 -14.38
N ARG A 69 14.10 22.49 -14.98
CA ARG A 69 15.03 23.61 -14.77
C ARG A 69 15.01 24.09 -13.32
N LEU A 70 13.83 24.23 -12.70
CA LEU A 70 13.73 24.60 -11.27
C LEU A 70 14.47 23.58 -10.39
N VAL A 71 14.32 22.29 -10.69
CA VAL A 71 15.04 21.21 -10.00
C VAL A 71 16.55 21.33 -10.22
N GLY A 72 17.00 21.59 -11.45
CA GLY A 72 18.43 21.78 -11.76
C GLY A 72 19.05 23.02 -11.11
N LEU A 73 18.24 24.04 -10.80
CA LEU A 73 18.64 25.23 -10.05
C LEU A 73 18.59 25.05 -8.52
N GLY A 74 18.09 23.91 -8.03
CA GLY A 74 17.91 23.65 -6.60
C GLY A 74 16.71 24.37 -5.97
N GLU A 75 15.82 24.94 -6.79
CA GLU A 75 14.61 25.64 -6.33
C GLU A 75 13.44 24.68 -6.08
N ALA A 76 13.54 23.44 -6.54
CA ALA A 76 12.58 22.36 -6.29
C ALA A 76 13.28 21.00 -6.12
N SER A 77 12.65 20.08 -5.40
CA SER A 77 13.11 18.69 -5.25
C SER A 77 12.26 17.74 -6.08
N LEU A 78 12.88 17.01 -7.02
CA LEU A 78 12.20 15.95 -7.77
C LEU A 78 12.34 14.60 -7.05
N VAL A 79 11.23 14.01 -6.64
CA VAL A 79 11.21 12.75 -5.87
C VAL A 79 10.31 11.71 -6.55
N PRO A 80 10.55 10.41 -6.33
CA PRO A 80 9.68 9.37 -6.89
C PRO A 80 8.23 9.44 -6.40
N VAL A 81 8.04 9.83 -5.13
CA VAL A 81 6.75 9.97 -4.45
C VAL A 81 6.85 11.19 -3.53
N ALA A 82 5.97 12.17 -3.69
CA ALA A 82 6.06 13.45 -2.98
C ALA A 82 5.67 13.35 -1.49
N ASP A 83 4.56 12.69 -1.20
CA ASP A 83 3.87 12.75 0.09
C ASP A 83 4.75 12.36 1.29
N THR A 84 5.54 11.30 1.17
CA THR A 84 6.47 10.86 2.24
C THR A 84 7.54 11.92 2.51
N VAL A 85 8.18 12.46 1.46
CA VAL A 85 9.26 13.44 1.59
C VAL A 85 8.74 14.78 2.12
N ILE A 86 7.53 15.17 1.71
CA ILE A 86 6.85 16.37 2.23
C ILE A 86 6.66 16.24 3.74
N LEU A 87 6.08 15.13 4.19
CA LEU A 87 5.78 14.93 5.61
C LEU A 87 7.03 14.82 6.48
N GLU A 88 8.06 14.09 6.03
CA GLU A 88 9.33 13.97 6.75
C GLU A 88 10.05 15.31 6.89
N ARG A 89 10.15 16.09 5.80
CA ARG A 89 10.80 17.41 5.82
C ARG A 89 9.99 18.42 6.61
N ALA A 90 8.66 18.39 6.48
CA ALA A 90 7.81 19.24 7.28
C ALA A 90 8.00 18.95 8.76
N GLU A 91 7.92 17.68 9.17
CA GLU A 91 8.11 17.26 10.56
C GLU A 91 9.46 17.77 11.11
N ALA A 92 10.55 17.44 10.43
CA ALA A 92 11.90 17.78 10.86
C ALA A 92 12.17 19.29 10.89
N GLY A 93 11.62 20.03 9.92
CA GLY A 93 11.85 21.47 9.75
C GLY A 93 10.83 22.38 10.44
N GLY A 94 9.77 21.81 11.02
CA GLY A 94 8.66 22.62 11.57
C GLY A 94 7.85 23.37 10.51
N LEU A 95 7.89 22.93 9.24
CA LEU A 95 7.26 23.63 8.10
C LEU A 95 5.72 23.48 8.08
N HIS A 96 5.03 24.43 7.47
CA HIS A 96 3.62 24.30 7.10
C HIS A 96 3.48 23.47 5.81
N VAL A 97 2.49 22.59 5.74
CA VAL A 97 2.20 21.77 4.55
C VAL A 97 1.09 22.41 3.75
N LEU A 98 1.36 22.70 2.48
CA LEU A 98 0.41 23.23 1.52
C LEU A 98 0.01 22.12 0.55
N SER A 99 -1.12 21.47 0.84
CA SER A 99 -1.71 20.40 0.02
C SER A 99 -3.22 20.29 0.30
N GLY A 100 -3.99 19.86 -0.69
CA GLY A 100 -5.38 19.47 -0.62
C GLY A 100 -5.58 18.05 -0.07
N ASP A 101 -4.52 17.22 -0.02
CA ASP A 101 -4.58 15.93 0.65
C ASP A 101 -4.68 16.09 2.18
N ARG A 102 -5.45 15.22 2.81
CA ARG A 102 -5.59 15.11 4.26
C ARG A 102 -4.64 14.09 4.89
N PHE A 103 -3.83 13.44 4.05
CA PHE A 103 -2.79 12.49 4.40
C PHE A 103 -3.30 11.36 5.31
N LEU A 104 -4.52 10.87 5.07
CA LEU A 104 -5.16 9.85 5.92
C LEU A 104 -4.27 8.62 6.09
N ASP A 105 -3.72 8.13 4.98
CA ASP A 105 -2.87 6.94 4.92
C ASP A 105 -1.51 7.11 5.64
N PHE A 106 -1.14 8.34 6.00
CA PHE A 106 0.14 8.67 6.63
C PHE A 106 0.08 8.90 8.13
N ARG A 107 -1.10 9.12 8.70
CA ARG A 107 -1.25 9.51 10.12
C ARG A 107 -0.67 8.49 11.09
N ARG A 108 -0.59 7.21 10.69
CA ARG A 108 0.07 6.17 11.47
C ARG A 108 1.59 6.35 11.55
N ARG A 109 2.23 6.67 10.42
CA ARG A 109 3.70 6.85 10.32
C ARG A 109 4.14 8.23 10.77
N HIS A 110 3.25 9.21 10.65
CA HIS A 110 3.45 10.60 11.02
C HIS A 110 2.36 11.04 12.01
N PRO A 111 2.39 10.58 13.28
CA PRO A 111 1.38 10.95 14.27
C PRO A 111 1.27 12.47 14.50
N TRP A 112 2.34 13.21 14.18
CA TRP A 112 2.37 14.66 14.25
C TRP A 112 1.32 15.34 13.37
N ILE A 113 0.82 14.66 12.32
CA ILE A 113 -0.28 15.15 11.48
C ILE A 113 -1.53 15.44 12.34
N GLU A 114 -1.86 14.52 13.25
CA GLU A 114 -3.00 14.70 14.16
C GLU A 114 -2.64 15.53 15.40
N ALA A 115 -1.35 15.58 15.79
CA ALA A 115 -0.89 16.39 16.91
C ALA A 115 -0.76 17.89 16.58
N HIS A 116 -0.50 18.22 15.31
CA HIS A 116 -0.30 19.59 14.81
C HIS A 116 -1.14 19.90 13.56
N PRO A 117 -2.47 19.73 13.61
CA PRO A 117 -3.34 19.92 12.45
C PRO A 117 -3.33 21.37 11.92
N GLU A 118 -2.95 22.35 12.74
CA GLU A 118 -2.78 23.77 12.37
C GLU A 118 -1.65 24.01 11.35
N ARG A 119 -0.76 23.03 11.16
CA ARG A 119 0.32 23.10 10.18
C ARG A 119 -0.09 22.68 8.78
N PHE A 120 -1.30 22.15 8.59
CA PHE A 120 -1.81 21.67 7.31
C PHE A 120 -2.84 22.64 6.73
N HIS A 121 -2.56 23.13 5.52
CA HIS A 121 -3.36 24.14 4.84
C HIS A 121 -3.77 23.62 3.47
N HIS A 122 -5.06 23.68 3.18
CA HIS A 122 -5.56 23.60 1.81
C HIS A 122 -5.95 24.99 1.33
N TRP A 123 -6.36 25.10 0.08
CA TRP A 123 -6.81 26.35 -0.51
C TRP A 123 -8.26 26.25 -0.94
N ARG A 124 -8.94 27.40 -0.92
CA ARG A 124 -10.30 27.52 -1.41
C ARG A 124 -10.46 28.83 -2.14
N ARG A 125 -11.14 28.81 -3.29
CA ARG A 125 -11.55 30.03 -3.97
C ARG A 125 -12.75 30.66 -3.26
N ASP A 126 -12.66 31.95 -2.96
CA ASP A 126 -13.78 32.71 -2.41
C ASP A 126 -14.74 33.21 -3.53
N ALA A 127 -15.82 33.86 -3.13
CA ALA A 127 -16.84 34.37 -4.05
C ALA A 127 -16.31 35.46 -5.00
N ASP A 128 -15.20 36.12 -4.64
CA ASP A 128 -14.55 37.16 -5.43
C ASP A 128 -13.50 36.57 -6.39
N GLY A 129 -13.37 35.25 -6.43
CA GLY A 129 -12.39 34.53 -7.26
C GLY A 129 -10.99 34.48 -6.66
N VAL A 130 -10.79 34.97 -5.44
CA VAL A 130 -9.48 34.99 -4.77
C VAL A 130 -9.25 33.67 -4.05
N VAL A 131 -8.11 33.04 -4.33
CA VAL A 131 -7.71 31.80 -3.64
C VAL A 131 -7.11 32.14 -2.28
N ARG A 132 -7.59 31.49 -1.22
CA ARG A 132 -7.10 31.67 0.15
C ARG A 132 -6.72 30.34 0.77
N PHE A 133 -5.61 30.33 1.50
CA PHE A 133 -5.25 29.21 2.36
C PHE A 133 -6.14 29.17 3.61
N VAL A 134 -6.65 27.99 3.92
CA VAL A 134 -7.46 27.71 5.09
C VAL A 134 -7.03 26.35 5.70
N PRO A 135 -7.28 26.11 7.00
CA PRO A 135 -6.92 24.84 7.62
C PRO A 135 -7.49 23.64 6.85
N ALA A 136 -6.70 22.56 6.70
CA ALA A 136 -7.10 21.36 5.97
C ALA A 136 -8.23 20.56 6.65
N GLY A 137 -8.58 20.89 7.90
CA GLY A 137 -9.66 20.23 8.63
C GLY A 137 -9.30 18.82 9.09
N ILE A 138 -8.01 18.57 9.33
CA ILE A 138 -7.50 17.32 9.91
C ILE A 138 -8.11 17.15 11.30
N ARG A 139 -8.82 16.03 11.49
CA ARG A 139 -9.41 15.62 12.76
C ARG A 139 -8.87 14.25 13.15
N PRO A 140 -8.61 13.99 14.44
CA PRO A 140 -8.22 12.66 14.90
C PRO A 140 -9.22 11.61 14.41
N GLU A 141 -8.73 10.52 13.83
CA GLU A 141 -9.60 9.40 13.49
C GLU A 141 -10.24 8.79 14.74
N SER A 142 -11.54 8.48 14.66
CA SER A 142 -12.25 7.80 15.75
C SER A 142 -11.63 6.42 15.99
N PRO A 143 -11.41 6.01 17.25
CA PRO A 143 -10.91 4.68 17.60
C PRO A 143 -11.74 3.52 17.01
N VAL A 144 -13.01 3.77 16.65
CA VAL A 144 -13.93 2.75 16.14
C VAL A 144 -13.59 2.29 14.72
N ALA A 145 -12.87 3.10 13.92
CA ALA A 145 -12.35 2.68 12.62
C ALA A 145 -11.00 1.91 12.72
N ARG A 146 -10.42 1.83 13.93
CA ARG A 146 -9.10 1.22 14.18
C ARG A 146 -9.15 -0.30 14.40
N VAL A 147 -10.34 -0.92 14.38
CA VAL A 147 -10.58 -2.31 14.87
C VAL A 147 -11.46 -3.14 13.92
N GLU A 148 -11.32 -3.00 12.60
CA GLU A 148 -11.71 -4.10 11.70
C GLU A 148 -10.48 -5.00 11.52
N ASP A 149 -10.27 -5.82 12.55
CA ASP A 149 -9.17 -6.75 12.69
C ASP A 149 -9.21 -7.79 11.57
N VAL A 150 -8.08 -7.99 10.90
CA VAL A 150 -7.86 -8.97 9.82
C VAL A 150 -8.04 -10.43 10.30
N GLY A 151 -8.21 -10.62 11.62
CA GLY A 151 -8.67 -11.86 12.23
C GLY A 151 -10.04 -12.35 11.71
N ASP A 152 -10.94 -11.46 11.29
CA ASP A 152 -12.32 -11.83 10.92
C ASP A 152 -12.49 -12.39 9.49
N ARG A 153 -11.44 -12.39 8.66
CA ARG A 153 -11.56 -12.87 7.26
C ARG A 153 -10.98 -14.25 7.00
N CYS A 154 -10.19 -14.80 7.92
CA CYS A 154 -9.83 -16.22 7.84
C CYS A 154 -10.97 -17.02 8.48
N PRO A 155 -11.63 -17.93 7.75
CA PRO A 155 -12.62 -18.81 8.34
C PRO A 155 -12.02 -19.55 9.51
N ASP A 156 -12.68 -19.51 10.68
CA ASP A 156 -12.25 -20.27 11.85
C ASP A 156 -12.15 -21.76 11.47
N PRO A 157 -10.96 -22.37 11.47
CA PRO A 157 -10.78 -23.75 11.04
C PRO A 157 -11.51 -24.77 11.93
N ALA A 158 -11.81 -24.40 13.19
CA ALA A 158 -12.59 -25.24 14.08
C ALA A 158 -14.08 -25.21 13.73
N ARG A 159 -14.60 -24.09 13.23
CA ARG A 159 -16.01 -23.91 12.87
C ARG A 159 -16.32 -24.26 11.42
N HIS A 160 -15.36 -24.04 10.52
CA HIS A 160 -15.53 -24.18 9.06
C HIS A 160 -14.39 -24.99 8.41
N PRO A 161 -14.09 -26.21 8.89
CA PRO A 161 -12.99 -27.02 8.37
C PRO A 161 -13.14 -27.33 6.87
N GLU A 162 -14.36 -27.49 6.37
CA GLU A 162 -14.67 -27.71 4.96
C GLU A 162 -14.31 -26.50 4.09
N ILE A 163 -14.51 -25.27 4.58
CA ILE A 163 -14.14 -24.05 3.85
C ILE A 163 -12.63 -23.94 3.78
N VAL A 164 -11.93 -24.18 4.90
CA VAL A 164 -10.47 -24.08 4.96
C VAL A 164 -9.80 -25.13 4.07
N ARG A 165 -10.32 -26.36 4.02
CA ARG A 165 -9.74 -27.47 3.23
C ARG A 165 -10.10 -27.45 1.76
N THR A 166 -10.97 -26.55 1.33
CA THR A 166 -11.43 -26.47 -0.06
C THR A 166 -10.77 -25.29 -0.77
N ARG A 167 -10.32 -25.51 -2.01
CA ARG A 167 -10.00 -24.42 -2.93
C ARG A 167 -11.30 -23.84 -3.43
N TRP A 168 -11.38 -22.53 -3.47
CA TRP A 168 -12.59 -21.84 -3.91
C TRP A 168 -12.29 -20.98 -5.12
N ARG A 169 -13.28 -20.77 -5.99
CA ARG A 169 -13.19 -19.82 -7.09
C ARG A 169 -14.47 -18.99 -7.18
N CYS A 170 -14.31 -17.73 -7.57
CA CYS A 170 -15.43 -16.87 -7.90
C CYS A 170 -15.88 -17.16 -9.33
N ALA A 171 -17.18 -17.40 -9.53
CA ALA A 171 -17.75 -17.63 -10.87
C ALA A 171 -18.34 -16.37 -11.50
N GLU A 172 -18.35 -15.25 -10.77
CA GLU A 172 -18.93 -13.99 -11.21
C GLU A 172 -17.97 -13.28 -12.18
N ALA A 173 -18.38 -13.13 -13.44
CA ALA A 173 -17.55 -12.59 -14.51
C ALA A 173 -17.23 -11.10 -14.34
N SER A 174 -18.08 -10.36 -13.61
CA SER A 174 -17.84 -8.96 -13.28
C SER A 174 -16.88 -8.78 -12.10
N CYS A 175 -16.71 -9.80 -11.26
CA CYS A 175 -15.89 -9.73 -10.05
C CYS A 175 -14.38 -9.72 -10.39
N VAL A 176 -13.61 -8.85 -9.72
CA VAL A 176 -12.15 -8.79 -9.86
C VAL A 176 -11.49 -10.15 -9.59
N TYR A 177 -11.99 -10.90 -8.61
CA TYR A 177 -11.47 -12.23 -8.31
C TYR A 177 -11.77 -13.24 -9.40
N GLY A 178 -12.99 -13.24 -9.94
CA GLY A 178 -13.39 -14.14 -11.02
C GLY A 178 -12.64 -13.88 -12.33
N ARG A 179 -12.32 -12.61 -12.61
CA ARG A 179 -11.57 -12.21 -13.81
C ARG A 179 -10.07 -12.48 -13.71
N THR A 180 -9.45 -12.16 -12.58
CA THR A 180 -7.98 -12.22 -12.44
C THR A 180 -7.48 -13.61 -12.04
N TRP A 181 -8.29 -14.42 -11.36
CA TRP A 181 -7.94 -15.79 -10.98
C TRP A 181 -9.02 -16.79 -11.42
N SER A 182 -8.86 -17.30 -12.64
CA SER A 182 -9.82 -18.20 -13.28
C SER A 182 -9.91 -19.58 -12.61
N GLY A 183 -8.87 -20.00 -11.88
CA GLY A 183 -8.78 -21.32 -11.24
C GLY A 183 -9.11 -21.36 -9.75
N ARG A 184 -8.68 -20.35 -8.97
CA ARG A 184 -8.81 -20.33 -7.50
C ARG A 184 -8.65 -18.93 -6.92
N LEU A 185 -9.23 -18.68 -5.75
CA LEU A 185 -9.00 -17.47 -4.97
C LEU A 185 -7.58 -17.48 -4.38
N PRO A 186 -6.85 -16.35 -4.44
CA PRO A 186 -5.55 -16.19 -3.79
C PRO A 186 -5.69 -15.85 -2.29
N VAL A 187 -6.91 -15.72 -1.80
CA VAL A 187 -7.29 -15.24 -0.45
C VAL A 187 -8.24 -16.23 0.20
N TRP A 188 -8.41 -16.09 1.50
CA TRP A 188 -9.46 -16.79 2.21
C TRP A 188 -10.87 -16.33 1.77
N PRO A 189 -11.83 -17.25 1.61
CA PRO A 189 -13.24 -16.91 1.54
C PRO A 189 -13.70 -16.17 2.79
N CYS A 190 -14.71 -15.31 2.64
CA CYS A 190 -15.52 -14.92 3.79
C CYS A 190 -16.57 -16.01 4.05
N VAL A 191 -17.13 -16.02 5.27
CA VAL A 191 -18.26 -16.88 5.64
C VAL A 191 -19.48 -15.99 5.86
N ASP A 192 -20.59 -16.29 5.19
CA ASP A 192 -21.86 -15.57 5.42
C ASP A 192 -22.58 -16.09 6.68
N ASP A 193 -23.66 -15.42 7.09
CA ASP A 193 -24.46 -15.81 8.26
C ASP A 193 -25.04 -17.25 8.16
N GLY A 194 -25.12 -17.79 6.94
CA GLY A 194 -25.56 -19.16 6.67
C GLY A 194 -24.43 -20.18 6.68
N GLY A 195 -23.20 -19.80 7.02
CA GLY A 195 -22.04 -20.69 7.07
C GLY A 195 -21.47 -21.03 5.68
N ARG A 196 -21.79 -20.27 4.63
CA ARG A 196 -21.34 -20.55 3.26
C ARG A 196 -20.12 -19.73 2.90
N ALA A 197 -19.22 -20.32 2.11
CA ALA A 197 -18.08 -19.64 1.53
C ALA A 197 -18.53 -18.60 0.47
N VAL A 198 -18.30 -17.32 0.74
CA VAL A 198 -18.63 -16.21 -0.15
C VAL A 198 -17.38 -15.42 -0.57
N CYS A 199 -17.45 -14.83 -1.75
CA CYS A 199 -16.32 -14.11 -2.33
C CYS A 199 -16.05 -12.82 -1.53
N PRO A 200 -14.81 -12.57 -1.08
CA PRO A 200 -14.48 -11.34 -0.36
C PRO A 200 -14.54 -10.07 -1.23
N GLY A 201 -14.70 -10.20 -2.56
CA GLY A 201 -14.81 -9.07 -3.48
C GLY A 201 -16.26 -8.70 -3.83
N CYS A 202 -17.11 -9.68 -4.13
CA CYS A 202 -18.48 -9.44 -4.62
C CYS A 202 -19.57 -10.08 -3.77
N ALA A 203 -19.21 -10.72 -2.64
CA ALA A 203 -20.10 -11.47 -1.75
C ALA A 203 -20.88 -12.63 -2.40
N SER A 204 -20.67 -12.94 -3.68
CA SER A 204 -21.32 -14.09 -4.32
C SER A 204 -20.81 -15.41 -3.74
N VAL A 205 -21.70 -16.41 -3.68
CA VAL A 205 -21.36 -17.78 -3.26
C VAL A 205 -20.26 -18.35 -4.15
N LEU A 206 -19.24 -18.91 -3.53
CA LEU A 206 -18.07 -19.46 -4.22
C LEU A 206 -18.34 -20.87 -4.72
N ARG A 207 -17.62 -21.26 -5.78
CA ARG A 207 -17.60 -22.63 -6.27
C ARG A 207 -16.38 -23.35 -5.73
N ALA A 208 -16.58 -24.58 -5.26
CA ALA A 208 -15.46 -25.45 -4.94
C ALA A 208 -14.63 -25.75 -6.20
N ALA A 209 -13.31 -25.72 -6.04
CA ALA A 209 -12.29 -25.93 -7.06
C ALA A 209 -11.36 -27.10 -6.68
N GLY A 210 -11.82 -27.99 -5.80
CA GLY A 210 -11.11 -29.18 -5.31
C GLY A 210 -10.52 -28.99 -3.91
N ALA A 211 -9.89 -30.05 -3.38
CA ALA A 211 -9.24 -30.02 -2.08
C ALA A 211 -7.94 -29.21 -2.11
N ARG A 212 -7.64 -28.47 -1.04
CA ARG A 212 -6.35 -27.81 -0.83
C ARG A 212 -5.25 -28.84 -0.58
N ARG A 213 -4.04 -28.49 -1.00
CA ARG A 213 -2.83 -29.19 -0.55
C ARG A 213 -2.37 -28.63 0.79
N THR A 214 -1.32 -29.21 1.36
CA THR A 214 -0.61 -28.57 2.45
C THR A 214 -0.21 -27.15 2.08
N MET A 215 -0.33 -26.26 3.04
CA MET A 215 -0.13 -24.84 2.85
C MET A 215 0.48 -24.15 4.07
N ARG A 216 1.05 -22.99 3.81
CA ARG A 216 1.43 -22.00 4.82
C ARG A 216 0.66 -20.72 4.58
N GLU A 217 0.41 -19.96 5.63
CA GLU A 217 -0.09 -18.60 5.49
C GLU A 217 1.07 -17.63 5.32
N VAL A 218 0.85 -16.64 4.45
CA VAL A 218 1.71 -15.48 4.31
C VAL A 218 0.90 -14.27 4.72
N ALA A 219 1.36 -13.55 5.74
CA ALA A 219 0.74 -12.32 6.20
C ALA A 219 1.34 -11.13 5.44
N LEU A 220 0.48 -10.30 4.87
CA LEU A 220 0.83 -9.01 4.31
C LEU A 220 0.51 -7.93 5.35
N ALA A 221 1.45 -7.02 5.59
CA ALA A 221 1.31 -5.93 6.55
C ALA A 221 1.93 -4.64 5.99
N ASP A 222 1.51 -3.50 6.54
CA ASP A 222 2.28 -2.26 6.38
C ASP A 222 3.54 -2.39 7.23
N HIS A 223 4.70 -2.08 6.63
CA HIS A 223 5.97 -2.17 7.32
C HIS A 223 6.02 -1.22 8.53
N ALA A 224 5.40 -0.03 8.44
CA ALA A 224 5.39 0.96 9.51
C ALA A 224 4.41 0.62 10.64
N GLY A 225 3.18 0.22 10.31
CA GLY A 225 2.15 -0.08 11.30
C GLY A 225 2.23 -1.48 11.91
N GLY A 226 2.89 -2.43 11.26
CA GLY A 226 3.10 -3.80 11.73
C GLY A 226 1.86 -4.69 11.83
N ALA A 227 0.66 -4.11 11.78
CA ALA A 227 -0.62 -4.81 11.74
C ALA A 227 -0.78 -5.58 10.43
N SER A 228 -1.16 -6.85 10.54
CA SER A 228 -1.52 -7.66 9.38
C SER A 228 -2.70 -7.01 8.67
N ILE A 229 -2.56 -6.77 7.36
CA ILE A 229 -3.59 -6.23 6.47
C ILE A 229 -4.34 -7.37 5.76
N GLU A 230 -3.62 -8.42 5.37
CA GLU A 230 -4.23 -9.55 4.69
C GLU A 230 -3.43 -10.83 4.92
N ARG A 231 -4.08 -11.99 4.87
CA ARG A 231 -3.41 -13.30 4.97
C ARG A 231 -3.74 -14.11 3.73
N LEU A 232 -2.69 -14.61 3.08
CA LEU A 232 -2.79 -15.34 1.83
C LEU A 232 -2.41 -16.81 2.05
N PRO A 233 -3.26 -17.77 1.64
CA PRO A 233 -2.87 -19.17 1.60
C PRO A 233 -1.84 -19.42 0.48
N LEU A 234 -0.69 -19.99 0.83
CA LEU A 234 0.33 -20.42 -0.12
C LEU A 234 0.46 -21.95 -0.07
N GLU A 235 0.01 -22.63 -1.13
CA GLU A 235 -0.03 -24.09 -1.20
C GLU A 235 1.25 -24.68 -1.82
N VAL A 236 1.57 -25.92 -1.46
CA VAL A 236 2.69 -26.65 -2.06
C VAL A 236 2.49 -26.81 -3.57
N GLY A 237 3.50 -26.40 -4.33
CA GLY A 237 3.51 -26.43 -5.79
C GLY A 237 2.82 -25.24 -6.45
N ASP A 238 2.29 -24.30 -5.66
CA ASP A 238 1.78 -23.03 -6.18
C ASP A 238 2.88 -21.95 -6.17
N ALA A 239 2.77 -21.05 -7.14
CA ALA A 239 3.52 -19.82 -7.24
C ALA A 239 2.55 -18.64 -7.08
N LEU A 240 2.95 -17.63 -6.30
CA LEU A 240 2.20 -16.41 -6.07
C LEU A 240 3.10 -15.23 -6.35
N VAL A 241 2.79 -14.47 -7.40
CA VAL A 241 3.49 -13.22 -7.69
C VAL A 241 2.79 -12.08 -6.95
N LEU A 242 3.54 -11.28 -6.19
CA LEU A 242 3.08 -10.06 -5.54
C LEU A 242 3.60 -8.83 -6.29
N GLY A 243 2.76 -7.80 -6.39
CA GLY A 243 3.16 -6.52 -6.98
C GLY A 243 2.00 -5.53 -6.99
N ARG A 244 2.24 -4.29 -7.45
CA ARG A 244 1.20 -3.25 -7.53
C ARG A 244 0.47 -3.17 -8.88
N GLY A 245 0.77 -4.08 -9.80
CA GLY A 245 0.17 -4.11 -11.14
C GLY A 245 -0.95 -5.15 -11.24
N ARG A 246 -1.70 -5.11 -12.35
CA ARG A 246 -2.54 -6.25 -12.72
C ARG A 246 -1.63 -7.41 -13.10
N ILE A 247 -1.71 -8.49 -12.31
CA ILE A 247 -0.90 -9.68 -12.49
C ILE A 247 -1.85 -10.86 -12.67
N ASP A 248 -1.77 -11.52 -13.81
CA ASP A 248 -2.57 -12.71 -14.06
C ASP A 248 -2.19 -13.81 -13.06
N ASN A 249 -3.17 -14.32 -12.33
CA ASN A 249 -2.97 -15.26 -11.22
C ASN A 249 -2.00 -14.78 -10.12
N GLY A 250 -1.65 -13.50 -10.07
CA GLY A 250 -0.83 -12.90 -9.01
C GLY A 250 -1.66 -11.97 -8.13
N TYR A 251 -1.10 -11.51 -7.02
CA TYR A 251 -1.76 -10.67 -6.05
C TYR A 251 -1.43 -9.18 -6.27
N ASP A 252 -2.41 -8.46 -6.84
CA ASP A 252 -2.33 -7.01 -7.06
C ASP A 252 -2.56 -6.24 -5.75
N LEU A 253 -1.46 -5.76 -5.17
CA LEU A 253 -1.44 -4.88 -4.00
C LEU A 253 -1.95 -3.48 -4.35
N GLY A 254 -1.74 -3.01 -5.58
CA GLY A 254 -2.07 -1.65 -6.02
C GLY A 254 -3.56 -1.44 -6.24
N GLY A 255 -4.24 -2.44 -6.82
CA GLY A 255 -5.72 -2.50 -6.86
C GLY A 255 -6.37 -2.54 -5.48
N ARG A 256 -5.58 -2.74 -4.41
CA ARG A 256 -5.97 -2.73 -3.00
C ARG A 256 -5.28 -1.61 -2.22
N GLY A 257 -4.79 -0.57 -2.92
CA GLY A 257 -3.93 0.48 -2.37
C GLY A 257 -4.46 1.14 -1.09
N HIS A 258 -5.77 1.34 -0.96
CA HIS A 258 -6.40 1.86 0.27
C HIS A 258 -6.08 1.05 1.55
N ARG A 259 -5.66 -0.22 1.42
CA ARG A 259 -5.30 -1.07 2.56
C ARG A 259 -3.83 -0.99 2.93
N PHE A 260 -2.96 -0.78 1.94
CA PHE A 260 -1.50 -0.75 2.07
C PHE A 260 -0.95 0.69 2.09
N GLY A 261 -1.82 1.68 1.89
CA GLY A 261 -1.48 3.09 1.74
C GLY A 261 -0.43 3.33 0.66
N GLU A 262 0.41 4.31 0.91
CA GLU A 262 1.50 4.69 0.01
C GLU A 262 2.66 3.70 -0.06
N ALA A 263 2.75 2.82 0.92
CA ALA A 263 3.76 1.78 0.98
C ALA A 263 3.75 0.93 -0.32
N VAL A 264 2.56 0.79 -0.93
CA VAL A 264 2.36 0.09 -2.19
C VAL A 264 2.96 0.80 -3.41
N ARG A 265 3.13 2.13 -3.37
CA ARG A 265 3.66 2.93 -4.50
C ARG A 265 5.11 2.54 -4.80
N TYR A 266 5.86 2.14 -3.78
CA TYR A 266 7.24 1.67 -3.89
C TYR A 266 7.35 0.21 -4.34
N VAL A 267 6.25 -0.55 -4.32
CA VAL A 267 6.23 -1.91 -4.84
C VAL A 267 6.25 -1.86 -6.37
N SER A 268 6.93 -2.81 -7.01
CA SER A 268 6.97 -2.89 -8.49
C SER A 268 5.72 -3.57 -9.03
N ARG A 269 5.41 -3.40 -10.33
CA ARG A 269 4.20 -3.97 -10.93
C ARG A 269 4.15 -5.49 -10.76
N GLN A 270 5.29 -6.14 -10.97
CA GLN A 270 5.63 -7.47 -10.50
C GLN A 270 6.88 -7.26 -9.65
N HIS A 271 6.86 -7.70 -8.39
CA HIS A 271 7.92 -7.37 -7.43
C HIS A 271 8.53 -8.63 -6.84
N LEU A 272 7.70 -9.54 -6.35
CA LEU A 272 8.15 -10.73 -5.66
C LEU A 272 7.42 -11.97 -6.16
N LEU A 273 8.13 -13.06 -6.36
CA LEU A 273 7.55 -14.40 -6.50
C LEU A 273 7.71 -15.16 -5.18
N LEU A 274 6.61 -15.68 -4.66
CA LEU A 274 6.58 -16.61 -3.54
C LEU A 274 6.19 -18.01 -4.02
N ARG A 275 6.85 -19.03 -3.50
CA ARG A 275 6.45 -20.43 -3.72
C ARG A 275 6.63 -21.24 -2.44
N LEU A 276 5.71 -22.15 -2.16
CA LEU A 276 5.91 -23.15 -1.11
C LEU A 276 6.52 -24.40 -1.76
N ALA A 277 7.80 -24.63 -1.46
CA ALA A 277 8.58 -25.72 -2.03
C ALA A 277 8.70 -26.87 -1.03
N SER A 278 8.64 -28.11 -1.52
CA SER A 278 8.96 -29.30 -0.74
C SER A 278 10.38 -29.75 -1.06
N GLY A 279 11.25 -29.86 -0.06
CA GLY A 279 12.62 -30.35 -0.19
C GLY A 279 12.96 -31.40 0.85
N ARG A 280 14.23 -31.82 0.88
CA ARG A 280 14.73 -32.83 1.86
C ARG A 280 14.57 -32.39 3.32
N ALA A 281 14.61 -31.09 3.59
CA ALA A 281 14.42 -30.48 4.91
C ALA A 281 12.93 -30.18 5.22
N GLY A 282 12.01 -30.66 4.39
CA GLY A 282 10.58 -30.36 4.48
C GLY A 282 10.16 -29.16 3.63
N GLU A 283 8.98 -28.65 3.96
CA GLU A 283 8.33 -27.55 3.23
C GLU A 283 8.81 -26.18 3.71
N HIS A 284 9.22 -25.36 2.76
CA HIS A 284 9.77 -24.03 3.03
C HIS A 284 9.27 -23.03 1.99
N VAL A 285 9.07 -21.78 2.44
CA VAL A 285 8.71 -20.69 1.53
C VAL A 285 9.98 -20.20 0.86
N VAL A 286 9.96 -20.14 -0.47
CA VAL A 286 11.01 -19.54 -1.27
C VAL A 286 10.50 -18.23 -1.84
N ALA A 287 11.35 -17.22 -1.79
CA ALA A 287 11.10 -15.90 -2.34
C ALA A 287 12.15 -15.55 -3.40
N VAL A 288 11.70 -14.86 -4.45
CA VAL A 288 12.55 -14.36 -5.54
C VAL A 288 12.11 -12.93 -5.86
N ASP A 289 13.05 -11.99 -5.84
CA ASP A 289 12.81 -10.62 -6.33
C ASP A 289 12.87 -10.63 -7.86
N LEU A 290 11.82 -10.09 -8.48
CA LEU A 290 11.59 -10.14 -9.94
C LEU A 290 12.16 -8.92 -10.68
N GLY A 291 13.26 -8.35 -10.18
CA GLY A 291 13.86 -7.15 -10.75
C GLY A 291 13.15 -5.88 -10.28
N SER A 292 12.82 -5.81 -9.00
CA SER A 292 12.09 -4.70 -8.44
C SER A 292 12.91 -3.40 -8.46
N ALA A 293 12.25 -2.28 -8.77
CA ALA A 293 12.91 -0.99 -8.91
C ALA A 293 13.47 -0.43 -7.58
N ASN A 294 12.82 -0.77 -6.47
CA ASN A 294 13.18 -0.28 -5.13
C ASN A 294 13.74 -1.40 -4.24
N GLY A 295 14.01 -2.57 -4.80
CA GLY A 295 14.54 -3.73 -4.09
C GLY A 295 13.52 -4.42 -3.16
N THR A 296 13.92 -5.61 -2.74
CA THR A 296 13.34 -6.37 -1.63
C THR A 296 14.41 -6.52 -0.55
N GLU A 297 14.06 -6.34 0.71
CA GLU A 297 14.94 -6.67 1.83
C GLU A 297 14.42 -7.89 2.58
N VAL A 298 15.32 -8.72 3.11
CA VAL A 298 14.99 -9.81 4.03
C VAL A 298 15.44 -9.46 5.45
N GLU A 299 14.49 -9.50 6.38
CA GLU A 299 14.73 -9.36 7.81
C GLU A 299 14.61 -10.74 8.45
N ARG A 300 15.71 -11.22 9.05
CA ARG A 300 15.78 -12.55 9.66
C ARG A 300 15.41 -12.50 11.12
N TRP A 301 14.54 -13.39 11.55
CA TRP A 301 14.22 -13.53 12.98
C TRP A 301 15.30 -14.37 13.69
N ASN A 302 15.93 -13.80 14.72
CA ASN A 302 16.98 -14.49 15.48
C ASN A 302 16.49 -15.12 16.81
N GLY A 303 15.18 -15.11 17.07
CA GLY A 303 14.60 -15.58 18.32
C GLY A 303 14.15 -14.47 19.28
N ALA A 304 14.70 -13.27 19.15
CA ALA A 304 14.38 -12.13 20.03
C ALA A 304 14.03 -10.84 19.26
N THR A 305 14.74 -10.58 18.15
CA THR A 305 14.52 -9.41 17.30
C THR A 305 14.76 -9.78 15.84
N TYR A 306 14.45 -8.84 14.95
CA TYR A 306 14.81 -8.92 13.55
C TYR A 306 16.22 -8.36 13.36
N GLU A 307 17.04 -9.09 12.62
CA GLU A 307 18.29 -8.56 12.10
C GLU A 307 18.00 -7.44 11.08
N PRO A 308 18.92 -6.47 10.93
CA PRO A 308 18.81 -5.44 9.89
C PRO A 308 18.54 -6.07 8.52
N GLY A 309 17.60 -5.47 7.78
CA GLY A 309 17.22 -5.90 6.45
C GLY A 309 18.45 -6.03 5.54
N ARG A 310 18.55 -7.16 4.84
CA ARG A 310 19.57 -7.37 3.81
C ARG A 310 18.90 -7.38 2.45
N SER A 311 19.41 -6.60 1.50
CA SER A 311 18.87 -6.59 0.15
C SER A 311 18.95 -7.98 -0.49
N LEU A 312 17.83 -8.42 -1.04
CA LEU A 312 17.73 -9.61 -1.85
C LEU A 312 18.32 -9.34 -3.23
N ALA A 313 19.20 -10.22 -3.71
CA ALA A 313 19.64 -10.16 -5.09
C ALA A 313 18.49 -10.55 -6.04
N VAL A 314 18.36 -9.82 -7.15
CA VAL A 314 17.41 -10.11 -8.22
C VAL A 314 17.60 -11.54 -8.74
N ASP A 315 16.49 -12.22 -9.04
CA ASP A 315 16.45 -13.59 -9.56
C ASP A 315 17.16 -14.64 -8.67
N THR A 316 17.46 -14.28 -7.42
CA THR A 316 18.09 -15.17 -6.46
C THR A 316 17.05 -15.73 -5.51
N GLU A 317 17.02 -17.05 -5.39
CA GLU A 317 16.13 -17.73 -4.46
C GLU A 317 16.63 -17.57 -3.02
N VAL A 318 15.74 -17.08 -2.15
CA VAL A 318 15.93 -17.11 -0.71
C VAL A 318 14.88 -17.99 -0.05
N VAL A 319 15.36 -18.91 0.78
CA VAL A 319 14.53 -19.69 1.68
C VAL A 319 14.20 -18.86 2.91
N LEU A 320 12.92 -18.72 3.21
CA LEU A 320 12.40 -18.04 4.40
C LEU A 320 12.12 -19.06 5.50
N ALA A 321 12.67 -18.80 6.69
CA ALA A 321 12.32 -19.50 7.91
C ALA A 321 10.97 -18.96 8.45
N PRO A 322 10.32 -19.70 9.36
CA PRO A 322 9.16 -19.17 10.08
C PRO A 322 9.51 -17.83 10.75
N ARG A 323 8.58 -16.87 10.69
CA ARG A 323 8.72 -15.47 11.14
C ARG A 323 9.65 -14.58 10.34
N ASP A 324 10.44 -15.10 9.40
CA ASP A 324 11.20 -14.22 8.52
C ASP A 324 10.26 -13.29 7.76
N ARG A 325 10.76 -12.08 7.52
CA ARG A 325 10.01 -11.02 6.85
C ARG A 325 10.75 -10.59 5.59
N LEU A 326 9.96 -10.24 4.58
CA LEU A 326 10.43 -9.47 3.45
C LEU A 326 9.82 -8.08 3.50
N VAL A 327 10.60 -7.07 3.11
CA VAL A 327 10.16 -5.69 2.99
C VAL A 327 10.26 -5.29 1.53
N LEU A 328 9.11 -5.04 0.90
CA LEU A 328 9.00 -4.75 -0.52
C LEU A 328 9.07 -3.24 -0.72
N GLY A 329 10.14 -2.75 -1.36
CA GLY A 329 10.35 -1.32 -1.61
C GLY A 329 10.28 -0.46 -0.35
N GLY A 330 10.66 -0.99 0.82
CA GLY A 330 10.59 -0.31 2.12
C GLY A 330 9.18 -0.14 2.70
N GLY A 331 8.14 -0.60 2.00
CA GLY A 331 6.75 -0.26 2.33
C GLY A 331 5.89 -1.43 2.79
N VAL A 332 5.86 -2.52 2.02
CA VAL A 332 4.97 -3.65 2.31
C VAL A 332 5.76 -4.79 2.93
N ARG A 333 5.32 -5.26 4.09
CA ARG A 333 5.90 -6.41 4.78
C ARG A 333 5.18 -7.69 4.39
N VAL A 334 5.96 -8.73 4.10
CA VAL A 334 5.49 -10.08 3.83
C VAL A 334 6.10 -11.00 4.88
N GLU A 335 5.29 -11.61 5.72
CA GLU A 335 5.75 -12.46 6.83
C GLU A 335 5.24 -13.89 6.65
N VAL A 336 6.14 -14.86 6.79
CA VAL A 336 5.76 -16.28 6.75
C VAL A 336 5.24 -16.68 8.12
N ALA A 337 3.98 -17.10 8.19
CA ALA A 337 3.39 -17.56 9.43
C ALA A 337 4.03 -18.88 9.91
N ASP A 338 4.14 -19.02 11.23
CA ASP A 338 4.56 -20.27 11.88
C ASP A 338 3.58 -21.42 11.61
N ARG A 339 2.30 -21.09 11.41
CA ARG A 339 1.22 -22.05 11.28
C ARG A 339 1.27 -22.76 9.92
N ARG A 340 1.46 -24.06 9.97
CA ARG A 340 1.21 -25.01 8.88
C ARG A 340 -0.23 -25.51 8.96
N ILE A 341 -0.89 -25.62 7.81
CA ILE A 341 -2.23 -26.23 7.72
C ILE A 341 -2.11 -27.45 6.81
N ASP A 342 -2.21 -28.64 7.42
CA ASP A 342 -2.24 -29.91 6.71
C ASP A 342 -3.69 -30.33 6.45
N ALA A 343 -4.22 -29.94 5.28
CA ALA A 343 -5.60 -30.24 4.88
C ALA A 343 -5.90 -31.76 4.85
N ALA A 344 -4.88 -32.61 4.70
CA ALA A 344 -5.02 -34.07 4.67
C ALA A 344 -4.95 -34.75 6.05
N ALA A 345 -4.13 -34.23 6.99
CA ALA A 345 -3.90 -34.88 8.28
C ALA A 345 -5.03 -34.64 9.29
N GLU A 346 -5.67 -33.46 9.25
CA GLU A 346 -6.79 -33.14 10.15
C GLU A 346 -8.11 -33.83 9.75
N ALA A 347 -8.23 -34.33 8.51
CA ALA A 347 -9.39 -35.13 8.09
C ALA A 347 -9.39 -36.52 8.75
N ALA A 348 -8.21 -37.11 8.97
CA ALA A 348 -8.07 -38.40 9.65
C ALA A 348 -8.34 -38.28 11.17
N SER A 349 -7.98 -37.16 11.78
CA SER A 349 -8.25 -36.93 13.22
C SER A 349 -9.73 -36.71 13.53
N ALA A 350 -10.53 -36.21 12.60
CA ALA A 350 -11.98 -36.03 12.77
C ALA A 350 -12.77 -37.34 12.53
N ALA A 351 -12.24 -38.25 11.70
CA ALA A 351 -12.84 -39.56 11.47
C ALA A 351 -12.54 -40.58 12.59
N ALA A 352 -11.57 -40.30 13.46
CA ALA A 352 -11.18 -41.18 14.56
C ALA A 352 -11.89 -40.84 15.89
N THR A 353 -12.63 -39.74 15.96
CA THR A 353 -13.33 -39.24 17.17
C THR A 353 -14.85 -39.16 17.02
N GLY A 354 -15.41 -39.57 15.87
CA GLY A 354 -16.86 -39.71 15.64
C GLY A 354 -17.28 -41.16 15.59
#